data_AF-A0A9Q3KEB8-F1
#
_entry.id   AF-A0A9Q3KEB8-F1
#
_cell.length_a   1.000
_cell.length_b   1.000
_cell.length_c   1.000
_cell.angle_alpha   90.00
_cell.angle_beta   90.00
_cell.angle_gamma   90.00
#
_symmetry.space_group_name_H-M   'P 1'
#
loop_
_entity.id
_entity.type
_entity.pdbx_description
1 polymer ?
#
loop_
_entity_poly.entity_id
_entity_poly.type
_entity_poly.pdbx_seq_one_letter_code
_entity_poly.pdbx_strand_id
1 'polypeptide(L)'
;MDHQILAAKYKSVLKKVRPVNEPMPQDLNPPLERPPLSRVPYETPLSPNPPIFEETFKVTNERLQAVNFGPPGWLSNEKINLLKSVITLREKVIAFCEEERGLLKHSYGKPYKIPVIPHKPWQKKPIPIPNKFFLSLLNQSEKESGWESMSNPPQATQAQSFVWPNQMGNSEVSMTFKNSTK
;
A
#
# COMPACT_ATOMS: atom_id res chain seq x y z
N MET A 1 26.29 15.45 -45.14
CA MET A 1 25.50 14.51 -44.31
C MET A 1 24.77 15.38 -43.32
N ASP A 2 23.59 15.86 -43.71
CA ASP A 2 22.89 16.89 -42.97
C ASP A 2 22.14 16.29 -41.78
N HIS A 3 22.55 16.67 -40.58
CA HIS A 3 21.85 16.32 -39.35
C HIS A 3 20.52 17.06 -39.31
N GLN A 4 19.44 16.36 -39.64
CA GLN A 4 18.09 16.89 -39.55
C GLN A 4 17.73 17.09 -38.06
N ILE A 5 17.93 18.31 -37.57
CA ILE A 5 17.52 18.72 -36.23
C ILE A 5 15.99 18.60 -36.18
N LEU A 6 15.49 17.55 -35.52
CA LEU A 6 14.08 17.39 -35.17
C LEU A 6 13.72 18.40 -34.07
N ALA A 7 13.71 19.68 -34.42
CA ALA A 7 13.21 20.73 -33.53
C ALA A 7 11.71 20.49 -33.33
N ALA A 8 11.34 20.01 -32.13
CA ALA A 8 9.94 19.81 -31.77
C ALA A 8 9.21 21.16 -31.88
N LYS A 9 8.38 21.29 -32.93
CA LYS A 9 7.64 22.51 -33.23
C LYS A 9 6.81 22.93 -32.00
N TYR A 10 7.03 24.15 -31.51
CA TYR A 10 6.28 24.69 -30.38
C TYR A 10 4.77 24.57 -30.64
N LYS A 11 4.02 23.96 -29.70
CA LYS A 11 2.57 23.77 -29.87
C LYS A 11 1.88 25.12 -29.89
N SER A 12 1.10 25.40 -30.94
CA SER A 12 0.33 26.65 -31.00
C SER A 12 -0.68 26.72 -29.86
N VAL A 13 -1.00 27.94 -29.42
CA VAL A 13 -1.90 28.19 -28.28
C VAL A 13 -3.26 27.49 -28.45
N LEU A 14 -3.78 27.43 -29.69
CA LEU A 14 -5.02 26.74 -30.05
C LEU A 14 -4.97 25.21 -29.86
N LYS A 15 -3.79 24.60 -29.96
CA LYS A 15 -3.57 23.15 -29.76
C LYS A 15 -3.19 22.79 -28.33
N LYS A 16 -3.05 23.80 -27.45
CA LYS A 16 -2.71 23.58 -26.06
C LYS A 16 -3.97 23.22 -25.29
N VAL A 17 -4.04 21.97 -24.84
CA VAL A 17 -5.08 21.53 -23.89
C VAL A 17 -4.87 22.31 -22.59
N ARG A 18 -5.88 23.09 -22.19
CA ARG A 18 -5.87 23.80 -20.91
C ARG A 18 -6.58 22.94 -19.87
N PRO A 19 -6.06 22.85 -18.63
CA PRO A 19 -6.81 22.22 -17.56
C PRO A 19 -8.13 22.97 -17.38
N VAL A 20 -9.20 22.22 -17.13
CA VAL A 20 -10.49 22.80 -16.80
C VAL A 20 -10.38 23.37 -15.38
N ASN A 21 -10.70 24.65 -15.22
CA ASN A 21 -10.67 25.32 -13.92
C ASN A 21 -11.96 25.02 -13.14
N GLU A 22 -12.18 23.75 -12.83
CA GLU A 22 -13.31 23.29 -12.02
C GLU A 22 -12.89 23.18 -10.54
N PRO A 23 -13.69 23.72 -9.61
CA PRO A 23 -13.41 23.58 -8.18
C PRO A 23 -13.61 22.12 -7.76
N MET A 24 -12.78 21.64 -6.83
CA MET A 24 -12.93 20.31 -6.27
C MET A 24 -14.26 20.20 -5.51
N PRO A 25 -15.15 19.28 -5.89
CA PRO A 25 -16.40 19.04 -5.19
C PRO A 25 -16.13 18.59 -3.75
N GLN A 26 -16.65 19.34 -2.77
CA GLN A 26 -16.35 19.13 -1.34
C GLN A 26 -17.06 17.90 -0.75
N ASP A 27 -18.24 17.55 -1.26
CA ASP A 27 -19.07 16.46 -0.71
C ASP A 27 -18.64 15.06 -1.13
N LEU A 28 -17.61 14.96 -1.99
CA LEU A 28 -17.20 13.71 -2.61
C LEU A 28 -16.43 12.80 -1.64
N ASN A 29 -15.67 13.40 -0.71
CA ASN A 29 -14.79 12.71 0.22
C ASN A 29 -15.05 13.22 1.65
N PRO A 30 -16.04 12.65 2.36
CA PRO A 30 -16.31 13.05 3.74
C PRO A 30 -15.08 12.77 4.62
N PRO A 31 -14.90 13.55 5.70
CA PRO A 31 -13.82 13.31 6.65
C PRO A 31 -13.98 11.95 7.33
N LEU A 32 -12.88 11.45 7.90
CA LEU A 32 -12.90 10.20 8.67
C LEU A 32 -13.85 10.31 9.87
N GLU A 33 -14.67 9.29 10.05
CA GLU A 33 -15.58 9.17 11.18
C GLU A 33 -14.81 8.62 12.38
N ARG A 34 -15.01 9.23 13.55
CA ARG A 34 -14.44 8.71 14.78
C ARG A 34 -15.19 7.45 15.17
N PRO A 35 -14.50 6.31 15.41
CA PRO A 35 -15.17 5.13 15.92
C PRO A 35 -15.83 5.40 17.27
N PRO A 36 -16.94 4.71 17.57
CA PRO A 36 -17.45 4.66 18.93
C PRO A 36 -16.35 4.09 19.83
N LEU A 37 -16.02 4.81 20.90
CA LEU A 37 -15.05 4.34 21.88
C LEU A 37 -15.71 3.22 22.68
N SER A 38 -15.04 2.07 22.78
CA SER A 38 -15.53 0.95 23.60
C SER A 38 -15.53 1.27 25.10
N ARG A 39 -14.78 2.29 25.52
CA ARG A 39 -14.67 2.76 26.90
C ARG A 39 -14.48 4.27 26.94
N VAL A 40 -14.66 4.85 28.13
CA VAL A 40 -14.25 6.24 28.39
C VAL A 40 -12.70 6.31 28.38
N PRO A 41 -12.08 7.18 27.56
CA PRO A 41 -10.63 7.22 27.41
C PRO A 41 -9.93 7.74 28.69
N TYR A 42 -10.60 8.62 29.43
CA TYR A 42 -10.10 9.24 30.66
C TYR A 42 -10.22 8.33 31.89
N GLU A 43 -11.03 7.27 31.80
CA GLU A 43 -11.18 6.29 32.88
C GLU A 43 -10.28 5.09 32.55
N THR A 44 -9.05 5.15 33.05
CA THR A 44 -8.15 4.00 33.04
C THR A 44 -8.10 3.45 34.47
N PRO A 45 -8.36 2.15 34.69
CA PRO A 45 -8.26 1.56 36.01
C PRO A 45 -6.79 1.55 36.45
N LEU A 46 -6.39 2.59 37.18
CA LEU A 46 -5.07 2.69 37.79
C LEU A 46 -5.20 2.20 39.23
N SER A 47 -4.48 1.12 39.55
CA SER A 47 -4.30 0.69 40.93
C SER A 47 -3.14 1.48 41.53
N PRO A 48 -3.25 2.01 42.77
CA PRO A 48 -2.13 2.62 43.49
C PRO A 48 -0.93 1.67 43.60
N ASN A 49 -1.22 0.37 43.77
CA ASN A 49 -0.23 -0.69 43.79
C ASN A 49 -0.42 -1.57 42.55
N PRO A 50 0.31 -1.30 41.45
CA PRO A 50 0.24 -2.13 40.27
C PRO A 50 0.85 -3.51 40.56
N PRO A 51 0.36 -4.58 39.90
CA PRO A 51 1.01 -5.89 39.98
C PRO A 51 2.44 -5.83 39.45
N ILE A 52 3.26 -6.79 39.88
CA ILE A 52 4.62 -6.94 39.34
C ILE A 52 4.52 -7.20 37.83
N PHE A 53 5.40 -6.59 37.05
CA PHE A 53 5.41 -6.74 35.61
C PHE A 53 5.73 -8.19 35.23
N GLU A 54 4.86 -8.79 34.43
CA GLU A 54 5.06 -10.07 33.78
C GLU A 54 5.13 -9.87 32.27
N GLU A 55 6.07 -10.56 31.62
CA GLU A 55 6.23 -10.49 30.17
C GLU A 55 4.98 -11.08 29.50
N THR A 56 4.43 -10.33 28.54
CA THR A 56 3.30 -10.77 27.73
C THR A 56 3.77 -11.06 26.31
N PHE A 57 2.93 -11.69 25.50
CA PHE A 57 3.24 -12.02 24.10
C PHE A 57 3.83 -10.85 23.30
N LYS A 58 3.34 -9.61 23.51
CA LYS A 58 3.84 -8.41 22.81
C LYS A 58 4.84 -7.58 23.62
N VAL A 59 4.70 -7.54 24.94
CA VAL A 59 5.49 -6.67 25.82
C VAL A 59 6.53 -7.51 26.55
N THR A 60 7.73 -7.58 25.97
CA THR A 60 8.90 -8.24 26.57
C THR A 60 9.85 -7.21 27.20
N ASN A 61 10.75 -7.66 28.08
CA ASN A 61 11.73 -6.75 28.70
C ASN A 61 12.64 -6.07 27.66
N GLU A 62 13.04 -6.79 26.61
CA GLU A 62 13.86 -6.23 25.51
C GLU A 62 13.14 -5.08 24.81
N ARG A 63 11.85 -5.25 24.50
CA ARG A 63 11.02 -4.22 23.86
C ARG A 63 10.81 -3.02 24.78
N LEU A 64 10.70 -3.24 26.09
CA LEU A 64 10.59 -2.16 27.07
C LEU A 64 11.91 -1.37 27.23
N GLN A 65 13.08 -1.97 26.97
CA GLN A 65 14.34 -1.23 26.97
C GLN A 65 14.44 -0.22 25.82
N ALA A 66 13.76 -0.48 24.70
CA ALA A 66 13.66 0.48 23.60
C ALA A 66 12.78 1.70 23.94
N VAL A 67 11.90 1.59 24.94
CA VAL A 67 11.02 2.68 25.37
C VAL A 67 11.80 3.64 26.28
N ASN A 68 11.92 4.89 25.86
CA ASN A 68 12.56 5.93 26.66
C ASN A 68 11.59 6.46 27.73
N PHE A 69 11.85 6.15 29.00
CA PHE A 69 11.09 6.65 30.16
C PHE A 69 11.58 8.02 30.69
N GLY A 70 12.54 8.64 30.01
CA GLY A 70 13.18 9.88 30.40
C GLY A 70 14.58 9.69 30.99
N PRO A 71 15.26 10.79 31.35
CA PRO A 71 16.57 10.77 31.98
C PRO A 71 16.53 10.09 33.37
N PRO A 72 17.68 9.62 33.88
CA PRO A 72 17.76 8.97 35.18
C PRO A 72 17.26 9.89 36.29
N GLY A 73 16.39 9.36 37.16
CA GLY A 73 15.80 10.10 38.27
C GLY A 73 14.53 10.90 37.94
N TRP A 74 14.09 10.96 36.67
CA TRP A 74 12.82 11.62 36.31
C TRP A 74 11.62 10.89 36.94
N LEU A 75 11.60 9.57 36.85
CA LEU A 75 10.55 8.72 37.40
C LEU A 75 11.08 7.88 38.56
N SER A 76 10.27 7.74 39.61
CA SER A 76 10.52 6.75 40.66
C SER A 76 10.24 5.34 40.16
N ASN A 77 10.86 4.34 40.78
CA ASN A 77 10.67 2.93 40.41
C ASN A 77 9.18 2.51 40.43
N GLU A 78 8.40 3.03 41.38
CA GLU A 78 6.96 2.79 41.47
C GLU A 78 6.18 3.36 40.27
N LYS A 79 6.53 4.57 39.83
CA LYS A 79 5.92 5.19 38.64
C LYS A 79 6.28 4.44 37.36
N ILE A 80 7.52 3.97 37.26
CA ILE A 80 7.96 3.13 36.14
C ILE A 80 7.15 1.83 36.11
N ASN A 81 6.95 1.18 37.26
CA ASN A 81 6.17 -0.05 37.36
C ASN A 81 4.69 0.20 36.98
N LEU A 82 4.11 1.30 37.44
CA LEU A 82 2.76 1.71 37.04
C LEU A 82 2.67 1.90 35.53
N LEU A 83 3.64 2.57 34.92
CA LEU A 83 3.63 2.83 33.49
C LEU A 83 3.80 1.54 32.66
N LYS A 84 4.67 0.62 33.11
CA LYS A 84 4.76 -0.73 32.55
C LYS A 84 3.41 -1.46 32.61
N SER A 85 2.71 -1.41 33.74
CA SER A 85 1.39 -2.03 33.87
C SER A 85 0.35 -1.45 32.90
N VAL A 86 0.40 -0.13 32.65
CA VAL A 86 -0.50 0.54 31.69
C VAL A 86 -0.16 0.14 30.24
N ILE A 87 1.13 0.04 29.91
CA ILE A 87 1.60 -0.43 28.61
C ILE A 87 1.10 -1.86 28.37
N THR A 88 1.28 -2.76 29.34
CA THR A 88 0.79 -4.14 29.26
C THR A 88 -0.73 -4.18 29.08
N LEU A 89 -1.48 -3.39 29.87
CA LEU A 89 -2.94 -3.30 29.76
C LEU A 89 -3.41 -2.77 28.39
N ARG A 90 -2.57 -2.02 27.67
CA ARG A 90 -2.86 -1.44 26.34
C ARG A 90 -1.99 -2.01 25.23
N GLU A 91 -1.42 -3.19 25.41
CA GLU A 91 -0.44 -3.78 24.48
C GLU A 91 -0.95 -3.91 23.03
N LYS A 92 -2.27 -4.05 22.84
CA LYS A 92 -2.88 -4.20 21.50
C LYS A 92 -2.78 -2.94 20.64
N VAL A 93 -2.58 -1.77 21.26
CA VAL A 93 -2.53 -0.48 20.58
C VAL A 93 -1.10 -0.11 20.17
N ILE A 94 -0.10 -0.71 20.82
CA ILE A 94 1.31 -0.41 20.60
C ILE A 94 1.86 -1.39 19.57
N ALA A 95 2.61 -0.86 18.61
CA ALA A 95 3.38 -1.65 17.64
C ALA A 95 4.86 -1.41 17.91
N PHE A 96 5.62 -2.46 18.15
CA PHE A 96 7.08 -2.39 18.34
C PHE A 96 7.84 -2.62 17.02
N CYS A 97 7.25 -3.39 16.11
CA CYS A 97 7.78 -3.66 14.77
C CYS A 97 6.84 -3.13 13.67
N GLU A 98 7.37 -2.93 12.46
CA GLU A 98 6.57 -2.50 11.31
C GLU A 98 5.49 -3.52 10.92
N GLU A 99 5.76 -4.82 11.10
CA GLU A 99 4.81 -5.90 10.86
C GLU A 99 3.60 -5.86 11.80
N GLU A 100 3.78 -5.30 13.00
CA GLU A 100 2.71 -5.15 13.99
C GLU A 100 1.85 -3.89 13.74
N ARG A 101 2.27 -3.03 12.79
CA ARG A 101 1.56 -1.80 12.46
C ARG A 101 0.21 -2.14 11.83
N GLY A 102 -0.86 -1.84 12.56
CA GLY A 102 -2.22 -2.04 12.06
C GLY A 102 -2.56 -1.11 10.89
N LEU A 103 -3.44 -1.61 10.00
CA LEU A 103 -4.12 -0.79 9.00
C LEU A 103 -5.38 -0.15 9.57
N LEU A 104 -5.73 1.02 9.06
CA LEU A 104 -6.97 1.70 9.40
C LEU A 104 -8.16 0.87 8.89
N LYS A 105 -9.17 0.65 9.74
CA LYS A 105 -10.36 -0.12 9.36
C LYS A 105 -11.18 0.63 8.32
N HIS A 106 -11.64 -0.07 7.29
CA HIS A 106 -12.55 0.47 6.25
C HIS A 106 -13.87 1.01 6.82
N SER A 107 -14.24 0.67 8.06
CA SER A 107 -15.41 1.24 8.74
C SER A 107 -15.26 2.71 9.10
N TYR A 108 -14.04 3.25 9.20
CA TYR A 108 -13.82 4.64 9.65
C TYR A 108 -13.87 5.66 8.52
N GLY A 109 -13.77 5.22 7.26
CA GLY A 109 -13.73 6.10 6.12
C GLY A 109 -14.22 5.41 4.86
N LYS A 110 -14.99 6.14 4.06
CA LYS A 110 -15.38 5.69 2.73
C LYS A 110 -14.15 5.70 1.81
N PRO A 111 -14.09 4.81 0.79
CA PRO A 111 -13.04 4.87 -0.22
C PRO A 111 -12.96 6.27 -0.85
N TYR A 112 -11.74 6.75 -1.04
CA TYR A 112 -11.52 8.07 -1.63
C TYR A 112 -11.94 8.07 -3.10
N LYS A 113 -12.82 8.98 -3.47
CA LYS A 113 -13.30 9.16 -4.84
C LYS A 113 -12.56 10.35 -5.46
N ILE A 114 -11.83 10.06 -6.53
CA ILE A 114 -11.16 11.08 -7.32
C ILE A 114 -12.15 11.54 -8.40
N PRO A 115 -12.59 12.82 -8.42
CA PRO A 115 -13.42 13.31 -9.50
C PRO A 115 -12.61 13.28 -10.80
N VAL A 116 -13.11 12.55 -11.79
CA VAL A 116 -12.48 12.44 -13.11
C VAL A 116 -13.33 13.19 -14.13
N ILE A 117 -12.72 14.14 -14.80
CA ILE A 117 -13.33 14.80 -15.96
C ILE A 117 -13.26 13.81 -17.14
N PRO A 118 -14.32 13.64 -17.95
CA PRO A 118 -14.30 12.78 -19.12
C PRO A 118 -13.18 13.25 -20.07
N HIS A 119 -12.09 12.49 -20.11
CA HIS A 119 -10.96 12.74 -20.98
C HIS A 119 -10.70 11.48 -21.78
N LYS A 120 -10.20 11.67 -23.01
CA LYS A 120 -9.71 10.53 -23.79
C LYS A 120 -8.46 9.99 -23.07
N PRO A 121 -8.43 8.72 -22.63
CA PRO A 121 -7.27 8.18 -21.96
C PRO A 121 -6.07 8.34 -22.88
N TRP A 122 -5.03 8.99 -22.37
CA TRP A 122 -3.81 9.14 -23.13
C TRP A 122 -3.05 7.81 -23.04
N GLN A 123 -3.41 6.86 -23.90
CA GLN A 123 -2.66 5.62 -24.03
C GLN A 123 -1.51 5.86 -25.02
N LYS A 124 -0.35 6.31 -24.52
CA LYS A 124 0.90 6.21 -25.31
C LYS A 124 1.25 4.74 -25.37
N LYS A 125 1.59 4.26 -26.56
CA LYS A 125 2.38 3.03 -26.64
C LYS A 125 3.65 3.26 -25.81
N PRO A 126 4.00 2.37 -24.87
CA PRO A 126 5.28 2.49 -24.17
C PRO A 126 6.39 2.58 -25.21
N ILE A 127 7.36 3.47 -24.96
CA ILE A 127 8.50 3.62 -25.85
C ILE A 127 9.23 2.28 -25.86
N PRO A 128 9.48 1.66 -27.03
CA PRO A 128 10.14 0.37 -27.08
C PRO A 128 11.53 0.49 -26.45
N ILE A 129 11.76 -0.29 -25.40
CA ILE A 129 13.03 -0.34 -24.70
C ILE A 129 13.98 -1.23 -25.52
N PRO A 130 15.20 -0.78 -25.86
CA PRO A 130 16.17 -1.62 -26.54
C PRO A 130 16.51 -2.86 -25.69
N ASN A 131 16.59 -4.05 -26.31
CA ASN A 131 16.83 -5.33 -25.60
C ASN A 131 18.04 -5.29 -24.66
N LYS A 132 19.13 -4.61 -25.06
CA LYS A 132 20.35 -4.48 -24.23
C LYS A 132 20.09 -3.76 -22.89
N PHE A 133 19.19 -2.77 -22.89
CA PHE A 133 18.82 -2.03 -21.69
C PHE A 133 17.76 -2.77 -20.87
N PHE A 134 16.87 -3.50 -21.53
CA PHE A 134 15.85 -4.32 -20.86
C PHE A 134 16.49 -5.43 -20.01
N LEU A 135 17.49 -6.14 -20.57
CA LEU A 135 18.22 -7.19 -19.85
C LEU A 135 18.98 -6.63 -18.64
N SER A 136 19.60 -5.46 -18.75
CA SER A 136 20.29 -4.84 -17.61
C SER A 136 19.34 -4.41 -16.50
N LEU A 137 18.15 -3.91 -16.86
CA LEU A 137 17.12 -3.54 -15.87
C LEU A 137 16.55 -4.76 -15.15
N LEU A 138 16.30 -5.86 -15.87
CA LEU A 138 15.84 -7.11 -15.27
C LEU A 138 16.85 -7.63 -14.25
N ASN A 139 18.12 -7.77 -14.66
CA ASN A 139 19.20 -8.22 -13.78
C ASN A 139 19.38 -7.31 -12.55
N GLN A 140 19.13 -6.01 -12.69
CA GLN A 140 19.18 -5.07 -11.57
C GLN A 140 17.98 -5.24 -10.63
N SER A 141 16.78 -5.40 -11.18
CA SER A 141 15.58 -5.66 -10.38
C SER A 141 15.63 -7.00 -9.65
N GLU A 142 16.25 -8.04 -10.23
CA GLU A 142 16.47 -9.34 -9.59
C GLU A 142 17.43 -9.21 -8.40
N LYS A 143 18.52 -8.45 -8.57
CA LYS A 143 19.46 -8.14 -7.48
C LYS A 143 18.85 -7.31 -6.36
N GLU A 144 17.96 -6.37 -6.68
CA GLU A 144 17.30 -5.48 -5.73
C GLU A 144 16.12 -6.14 -5.01
N SER A 145 15.42 -7.08 -5.66
CA SER A 145 14.24 -7.75 -5.12
C SER A 145 14.55 -9.03 -4.34
N GLY A 146 15.76 -9.59 -4.46
CA GLY A 146 16.20 -10.74 -3.65
C GLY A 146 15.47 -12.06 -3.97
N TRP A 147 14.75 -12.15 -5.09
CA TRP A 147 14.03 -13.35 -5.52
C TRP A 147 14.76 -14.09 -6.64
N GLU A 148 15.95 -14.61 -6.34
CA GLU A 148 16.76 -15.37 -7.29
C GLU A 148 16.41 -16.87 -7.20
N SER A 149 15.20 -17.28 -7.62
CA SER A 149 14.82 -18.70 -7.73
C SER A 149 13.55 -18.91 -8.56
N MET A 150 13.48 -18.44 -9.81
CA MET A 150 12.37 -18.81 -10.70
C MET A 150 12.68 -18.58 -12.19
N SER A 151 13.87 -18.96 -12.65
CA SER A 151 14.23 -18.86 -14.07
C SER A 151 15.00 -20.08 -14.58
N ASN A 152 14.31 -21.22 -14.64
CA ASN A 152 14.53 -22.14 -15.76
C ASN A 152 13.49 -21.81 -16.84
N PRO A 153 13.87 -21.37 -18.05
CA PRO A 153 12.90 -21.15 -19.11
C PRO A 153 12.38 -22.52 -19.61
N PRO A 154 11.05 -22.71 -19.77
CA PRO A 154 10.59 -23.88 -20.50
C PRO A 154 11.04 -23.70 -21.96
N GLN A 155 11.83 -24.65 -22.45
CA GLN A 155 12.19 -24.74 -23.86
C GLN A 155 10.92 -24.73 -24.71
N ALA A 156 10.99 -24.04 -25.85
CA ALA A 156 9.92 -23.99 -26.83
C ALA A 156 9.57 -25.41 -27.31
N THR A 157 8.50 -25.98 -26.76
CA THR A 157 7.82 -27.17 -27.30
C THR A 157 6.49 -26.75 -27.89
N GLN A 158 6.25 -27.28 -29.07
CA GLN A 158 5.14 -27.07 -29.99
C GLN A 158 3.75 -27.06 -29.31
N ALA A 159 2.83 -26.35 -29.96
CA ALA A 159 1.41 -26.21 -29.64
C ALA A 159 0.80 -27.45 -28.95
N GLN A 160 0.43 -27.28 -27.68
CA GLN A 160 -0.57 -28.10 -27.03
C GLN A 160 -1.61 -27.16 -26.43
N SER A 161 -2.84 -27.29 -26.91
CA SER A 161 -4.02 -26.62 -26.41
C SER A 161 -4.17 -26.83 -24.90
N PHE A 162 -4.01 -25.76 -24.13
CA PHE A 162 -4.24 -25.81 -22.69
C PHE A 162 -5.73 -25.53 -22.40
N VAL A 163 -6.43 -26.60 -22.04
CA VAL A 163 -7.80 -26.60 -21.55
C VAL A 163 -7.78 -26.09 -20.11
N TRP A 164 -8.58 -25.07 -19.81
CA TRP A 164 -8.80 -24.63 -18.42
C TRP A 164 -9.70 -25.64 -17.69
N PRO A 165 -9.33 -26.15 -16.51
CA PRO A 165 -10.26 -26.87 -15.68
C PRO A 165 -11.24 -25.89 -15.05
N ASN A 166 -12.50 -26.07 -15.41
CA ASN A 166 -13.64 -25.37 -14.84
C ASN A 166 -13.94 -25.94 -13.45
N GLN A 167 -13.81 -25.12 -12.40
CA GLN A 167 -14.44 -25.39 -11.10
C GLN A 167 -15.23 -24.15 -10.69
N MET A 168 -16.42 -23.99 -11.25
CA MET A 168 -17.70 -24.09 -10.54
C MET A 168 -18.85 -23.93 -11.55
N GLY A 169 -19.73 -24.94 -11.62
CA GLY A 169 -21.15 -24.87 -11.96
C GLY A 169 -21.63 -23.95 -13.10
N ASN A 170 -21.76 -24.55 -14.29
CA ASN A 170 -22.86 -24.39 -15.26
C ASN A 170 -23.35 -22.97 -15.62
N SER A 171 -22.79 -22.41 -16.70
CA SER A 171 -23.55 -22.17 -17.95
C SER A 171 -22.57 -21.68 -19.02
N GLU A 172 -22.48 -22.42 -20.12
CA GLU A 172 -21.65 -22.06 -21.27
C GLU A 172 -22.26 -20.85 -21.98
N VAL A 173 -21.53 -19.73 -22.03
CA VAL A 173 -21.78 -18.67 -23.00
C VAL A 173 -20.54 -18.53 -23.86
N SER A 174 -20.55 -19.16 -25.03
CA SER A 174 -19.54 -18.98 -26.06
C SER A 174 -19.89 -17.75 -26.89
N MET A 175 -19.17 -16.63 -26.68
CA MET A 175 -19.22 -15.49 -27.59
C MET A 175 -18.08 -15.59 -28.60
N THR A 176 -18.40 -15.88 -29.86
CA THR A 176 -17.47 -15.76 -30.98
C THR A 176 -17.56 -14.34 -31.56
N PHE A 177 -16.49 -13.56 -31.46
CA PHE A 177 -16.35 -12.32 -32.22
C PHE A 177 -15.82 -12.65 -33.62
N LYS A 178 -16.71 -12.60 -34.62
CA LYS A 178 -16.32 -12.52 -36.03
C LYS A 178 -15.95 -11.08 -36.32
N ASN A 179 -14.67 -10.81 -36.58
CA ASN A 179 -14.24 -9.51 -37.10
C ASN A 179 -14.76 -9.38 -38.53
N SER A 180 -15.83 -8.59 -38.71
CA SER A 180 -16.32 -8.17 -40.02
C SER A 180 -15.50 -6.96 -40.47
N THR A 181 -14.65 -7.18 -41.47
CA THR A 181 -14.06 -6.11 -42.27
C THR A 181 -15.13 -5.56 -43.22
N LYS A 182 -15.39 -4.26 -43.14
CA LYS A 182 -15.78 -3.42 -44.27
C LYS A 182 -14.82 -2.24 -44.32
#